data_AF-A0A8H4YDL6-F1
#
_entry.id   AF-A0A8H4YDL6-F1
#
_cell.length_a   1.000
_cell.length_b   1.000
_cell.length_c   1.000
_cell.angle_alpha   90.00
_cell.angle_beta   90.00
_cell.angle_gamma   90.00
#
_symmetry.space_group_name_H-M   'P 1'
#
loop_
_entity.id
_entity.type
_entity.pdbx_description
1 polymer ?
#
loop_
_entity_poly.entity_id
_entity_poly.type
_entity_poly.pdbx_seq_one_letter_code
_entity_poly.pdbx_strand_id
1 'polypeptide(L)'
;MEIIPVPWFDQPNPIPTLRTRTFFIINYPLDADVLHAGLDHLIRIHWRKLGSRLVWSRQRKRLEYHLPHNFEDDHVLFRWSLKAYSKSIHAVQELSTITSPTGGIAFLPSMDAIDKLARPSDWPFERKDEPPNSPLLYVHLTNFNDATIVAMSCPHTLADQHGVANIVKAWLSVVQGRAPPEMVGYKDDVLGQERFSSEPKGLEPRTGRMRLRGKRDQVLVGGGFARDLLEETKEESHIVFIPIELIQHLRAKARRDLANNDELAEDISNGDIVTAVLTKFVRMHQTREYNICLSQVINLRGRIPELEAEKGEGFVHNSLHYATASFRISPCTPLREIAFQNRKAVIKGLQQEDIEAGQRVLCKVAKSGQSMLICEPHHRVYNVSNWCRAWQGIDFSIAAVTPNSDANETREPLVLGQGRPLRNMGRCERIDEDSVFIETDCITDSTSIMCRTKRGFWCDFAAPIKSMKLIKEYLAQDPALENL
;
A
#
# COMPACT_ATOMS: atom_id res chain seq x y z
N MET A 1 26.67 14.90 -13.30
CA MET A 1 25.67 14.06 -12.64
C MET A 1 25.34 14.69 -11.31
N GLU A 2 24.07 14.91 -11.06
CA GLU A 2 23.55 15.37 -9.79
C GLU A 2 23.27 14.15 -8.88
N ILE A 3 23.74 14.21 -7.63
CA ILE A 3 23.51 13.17 -6.64
C ILE A 3 22.56 13.74 -5.58
N ILE A 4 21.37 13.17 -5.49
CA ILE A 4 20.33 13.60 -4.54
C ILE A 4 20.17 12.49 -3.49
N PRO A 5 20.51 12.72 -2.21
CA PRO A 5 20.30 11.70 -1.20
C PRO A 5 18.83 11.34 -1.05
N VAL A 6 18.53 10.05 -0.88
CA VAL A 6 17.19 9.61 -0.49
C VAL A 6 16.93 10.08 0.95
N PRO A 7 15.75 10.65 1.26
CA PRO A 7 15.34 10.94 2.63
C PRO A 7 15.28 9.68 3.51
N TRP A 8 15.55 9.81 4.80
CA TRP A 8 15.44 8.71 5.76
C TRP A 8 14.01 8.17 5.89
N PHE A 9 13.00 9.00 5.66
CA PHE A 9 11.60 8.60 5.64
C PHE A 9 11.25 7.66 4.47
N ASP A 10 12.05 7.70 3.40
CA ASP A 10 11.87 6.88 2.19
C ASP A 10 12.67 5.57 2.20
N GLN A 11 13.51 5.36 3.21
CA GLN A 11 14.38 4.18 3.29
C GLN A 11 14.45 3.49 4.67
N PRO A 12 13.39 3.49 5.51
CA PRO A 12 13.36 2.62 6.67
C PRO A 12 13.22 1.15 6.21
N ASN A 13 13.90 0.21 6.85
CA ASN A 13 13.79 -1.18 6.44
C ASN A 13 12.37 -1.75 6.69
N PRO A 14 11.77 -2.50 5.75
CA PRO A 14 12.38 -3.05 4.52
C PRO A 14 12.16 -2.23 3.22
N ILE A 15 11.65 -0.99 3.28
CA ILE A 15 11.30 -0.17 2.10
C ILE A 15 12.38 -0.15 0.98
N PRO A 16 13.70 -0.06 1.28
CA PRO A 16 14.76 -0.07 0.27
C PRO A 16 14.81 -1.28 -0.65
N THR A 17 14.21 -2.42 -0.27
CA THR A 17 14.22 -3.66 -1.08
C THR A 17 12.99 -3.76 -1.98
N LEU A 18 11.92 -3.04 -1.66
CA LEU A 18 10.61 -3.24 -2.26
C LEU A 18 10.45 -2.50 -3.58
N ARG A 19 9.80 -3.16 -4.54
CA ARG A 19 9.14 -2.50 -5.68
C ARG A 19 7.64 -2.70 -5.56
N THR A 20 6.89 -1.61 -5.62
CA THR A 20 5.44 -1.67 -5.72
C THR A 20 5.05 -1.90 -7.17
N ARG A 21 3.93 -2.61 -7.36
CA ARG A 21 3.29 -2.86 -8.64
C ARG A 21 1.83 -2.52 -8.50
N THR A 22 1.35 -1.64 -9.36
CA THR A 22 -0.01 -1.09 -9.33
C THR A 22 -0.64 -1.31 -10.70
N PHE A 23 -1.86 -1.84 -10.72
CA PHE A 23 -2.60 -2.18 -11.92
C PHE A 23 -3.90 -1.38 -11.93
N PHE A 24 -4.04 -0.48 -12.90
CA PHE A 24 -5.26 0.26 -13.15
C PHE A 24 -6.05 -0.46 -14.25
N ILE A 25 -7.20 -1.03 -13.90
CA ILE A 25 -8.11 -1.68 -14.84
C ILE A 25 -9.17 -0.66 -15.25
N ILE A 26 -9.23 -0.36 -16.54
CA ILE A 26 -10.04 0.71 -17.13
C ILE A 26 -10.94 0.09 -18.19
N ASN A 27 -12.23 0.38 -18.16
CA ASN A 27 -13.25 -0.27 -18.99
C ASN A 27 -13.40 0.36 -20.38
N TYR A 28 -12.33 0.94 -20.91
CA TYR A 28 -12.27 1.43 -22.29
C TYR A 28 -10.83 1.40 -22.79
N PRO A 29 -10.61 1.28 -24.12
CA PRO A 29 -9.27 1.32 -24.70
C PRO A 29 -8.60 2.70 -24.55
N LEU A 30 -7.31 2.70 -24.20
CA LEU A 30 -6.46 3.89 -24.13
C LEU A 30 -5.47 3.99 -25.29
N ASP A 31 -5.17 5.23 -25.68
CA ASP A 31 -4.12 5.58 -26.62
C ASP A 31 -2.75 5.52 -25.93
N ALA A 32 -1.94 4.54 -26.34
CA ALA A 32 -0.64 4.28 -25.78
C ALA A 32 0.39 5.36 -26.11
N ASP A 33 0.32 5.96 -27.30
CA ASP A 33 1.30 6.94 -27.76
C ASP A 33 1.10 8.28 -27.04
N VAL A 34 -0.16 8.67 -26.84
CA VAL A 34 -0.54 9.85 -26.04
C VAL A 34 -0.05 9.71 -24.60
N LEU A 35 -0.27 8.55 -24.00
CA LEU A 35 0.18 8.25 -22.64
C LEU A 35 1.72 8.25 -22.55
N HIS A 36 2.42 7.59 -23.48
CA HIS A 36 3.88 7.57 -23.53
C HIS A 36 4.46 8.99 -23.63
N ALA A 37 3.98 9.78 -24.59
CA ALA A 37 4.42 11.16 -24.81
C ALA A 37 4.18 12.05 -23.58
N GLY A 38 3.03 11.90 -22.93
CA GLY A 38 2.72 12.64 -21.70
C GLY A 38 3.66 12.30 -20.53
N LEU A 39 4.06 11.04 -20.38
CA LEU A 39 4.97 10.64 -19.31
C LEU A 39 6.40 11.13 -19.58
N ASP A 40 6.85 11.04 -20.84
CA ASP A 40 8.13 11.63 -21.25
C ASP A 40 8.15 13.14 -20.95
N HIS A 41 7.12 13.87 -21.36
CA HIS A 41 7.01 15.31 -21.12
C HIS A 41 6.99 15.65 -19.63
N LEU A 42 6.22 14.92 -18.81
CA LEU A 42 6.21 15.09 -17.36
C LEU A 42 7.63 14.99 -16.78
N ILE A 43 8.38 13.97 -17.17
CA ILE A 43 9.72 13.72 -16.62
C ILE A 43 10.71 14.77 -17.12
N ARG A 44 10.70 15.12 -18.41
CA ARG A 44 11.67 16.08 -18.96
C ARG A 44 11.46 17.50 -18.45
N ILE A 45 10.19 17.92 -18.34
CA ILE A 45 9.85 19.33 -18.13
C ILE A 45 9.48 19.63 -16.68
N HIS A 46 8.73 18.73 -16.02
CA HIS A 46 8.12 19.05 -14.73
C HIS A 46 8.82 18.34 -13.56
N TRP A 47 9.27 17.10 -13.73
CA TRP A 47 9.84 16.31 -12.62
C TRP A 47 10.97 15.36 -13.04
N ARG A 48 12.13 15.93 -13.34
CA ARG A 48 13.32 15.21 -13.83
C ARG A 48 13.81 14.10 -12.91
N LYS A 49 13.53 14.17 -11.61
CA LYS A 49 13.94 13.17 -10.62
C LYS A 49 13.42 11.76 -10.96
N LEU A 50 12.28 11.65 -11.65
CA LEU A 50 11.74 10.36 -12.12
C LEU A 50 12.65 9.67 -13.15
N GLY A 51 13.43 10.44 -13.91
CA GLY A 51 14.40 9.92 -14.87
C GLY A 51 15.75 9.52 -14.24
N SER A 52 15.89 9.56 -12.92
CA SER A 52 17.14 9.20 -12.22
C SER A 52 17.32 7.68 -12.08
N ARG A 53 18.42 7.29 -11.43
CA ARG A 53 18.73 5.92 -11.01
C ARG A 53 18.88 5.86 -9.51
N LEU A 54 18.36 4.81 -8.88
CA LEU A 54 18.52 4.60 -7.44
C LEU A 54 19.78 3.76 -7.18
N VAL A 55 20.71 4.29 -6.40
CA VAL A 55 22.04 3.70 -6.17
C VAL A 55 22.35 3.66 -4.68
N TRP A 56 22.96 2.56 -4.21
CA TRP A 56 23.46 2.47 -2.84
C TRP A 56 24.83 3.16 -2.70
N SER A 57 24.92 4.19 -1.84
CA SER A 57 26.19 4.83 -1.54
C SER A 57 26.87 4.16 -0.34
N ARG A 58 28.05 3.56 -0.58
CA ARG A 58 28.89 3.00 0.49
C ARG A 58 29.39 4.05 1.49
N GLN A 59 29.68 5.27 1.03
CA GLN A 59 30.19 6.35 1.88
C GLN A 59 29.12 6.86 2.87
N ARG A 60 27.91 7.14 2.37
CA ARG A 60 26.79 7.65 3.18
C ARG A 60 25.97 6.54 3.85
N LYS A 61 26.21 5.26 3.51
CA LYS A 61 25.46 4.09 3.98
C LYS A 61 23.94 4.25 3.82
N ARG A 62 23.52 4.77 2.67
CA ARG A 62 22.12 5.03 2.32
C ARG A 62 21.93 5.08 0.81
N LEU A 63 20.69 5.00 0.35
CA LEU A 63 20.33 5.18 -1.06
C LEU A 63 20.45 6.64 -1.49
N GLU A 64 20.75 6.86 -2.76
CA GLU A 64 20.78 8.15 -3.43
C GLU A 64 20.28 8.04 -4.86
N TYR A 65 19.67 9.11 -5.37
CA TYR A 65 19.29 9.26 -6.75
C TYR A 65 20.47 9.83 -7.54
N HIS A 66 20.84 9.15 -8.62
CA HIS A 66 21.83 9.60 -9.59
C HIS A 66 21.07 10.14 -10.81
N LEU A 67 21.09 11.44 -10.99
CA LEU A 67 20.39 12.15 -12.06
C LEU A 67 21.40 12.77 -13.03
N PRO A 68 21.39 12.43 -14.32
CA PRO A 68 22.29 13.07 -15.27
C PRO A 68 21.90 14.54 -15.49
N HIS A 69 22.87 15.39 -15.82
CA HIS A 69 22.61 16.83 -16.01
C HIS A 69 21.69 17.07 -17.20
N ASN A 70 21.87 16.30 -18.28
CA ASN A 70 21.02 16.22 -19.45
C ASN A 70 20.58 14.76 -19.66
N PHE A 71 19.45 14.54 -20.31
CA PHE A 71 19.05 13.22 -20.75
C PHE A 71 19.53 13.04 -22.19
N GLU A 72 20.60 12.27 -22.37
CA GLU A 72 21.09 11.87 -23.69
C GLU A 72 20.04 10.99 -24.39
N ASP A 73 20.15 10.86 -25.72
CA ASP A 73 19.14 10.14 -26.54
C ASP A 73 18.99 8.66 -26.16
N ASP A 74 20.05 8.04 -25.65
CA ASP A 74 20.06 6.65 -25.19
C ASP A 74 19.64 6.47 -23.72
N HIS A 75 19.42 7.58 -22.99
CA HIS A 75 19.02 7.51 -21.59
C HIS A 75 17.54 7.13 -21.47
N VAL A 76 17.31 5.91 -20.98
CA VAL A 76 15.96 5.40 -20.71
C VAL A 76 15.31 6.15 -19.54
N LEU A 77 14.36 7.04 -19.81
CA LEU A 77 13.61 7.76 -18.76
C LEU A 77 12.77 6.81 -17.90
N PHE A 78 12.05 5.90 -18.56
CA PHE A 78 11.21 4.87 -17.96
C PHE A 78 11.17 3.66 -18.90
N ARG A 79 10.87 2.47 -18.36
CA ARG A 79 10.57 1.32 -19.22
C ARG A 79 9.12 1.41 -19.70
N TRP A 80 8.92 1.22 -21.00
CA TRP A 80 7.60 1.18 -21.62
C TRP A 80 7.42 -0.11 -22.41
N SER A 81 6.24 -0.70 -22.35
CA SER A 81 5.83 -1.75 -23.28
C SER A 81 4.32 -1.78 -23.47
N LEU A 82 3.88 -2.32 -24.60
CA LEU A 82 2.47 -2.44 -24.97
C LEU A 82 2.18 -3.86 -25.45
N LYS A 83 1.04 -4.40 -25.05
CA LYS A 83 0.47 -5.62 -25.60
C LYS A 83 -0.98 -5.38 -25.97
N ALA A 84 -1.38 -5.74 -27.19
CA ALA A 84 -2.76 -5.66 -27.63
C ALA A 84 -3.33 -7.06 -27.84
N TYR A 85 -4.60 -7.26 -27.48
CA TYR A 85 -5.37 -8.45 -27.75
C TYR A 85 -6.65 -8.11 -28.50
N SER A 86 -6.95 -8.88 -29.56
CA SER A 86 -8.21 -8.79 -30.30
C SER A 86 -9.35 -9.56 -29.60
N LYS A 87 -9.52 -9.38 -28.29
CA LYS A 87 -10.59 -10.01 -27.49
C LYS A 87 -11.04 -9.06 -26.37
N SER A 88 -12.21 -9.35 -25.80
CA SER A 88 -12.69 -8.67 -24.59
C SER A 88 -11.87 -9.04 -23.37
N ILE A 89 -11.73 -8.13 -22.40
CA ILE A 89 -11.17 -8.43 -21.08
C ILE A 89 -11.93 -9.55 -20.36
N HIS A 90 -13.24 -9.65 -20.60
CA HIS A 90 -14.12 -10.67 -20.02
C HIS A 90 -13.87 -12.07 -20.60
N ALA A 91 -13.13 -12.19 -21.70
CA ALA A 91 -12.69 -13.47 -22.23
C ALA A 91 -11.50 -14.08 -21.43
N VAL A 92 -10.94 -13.33 -20.47
CA VAL A 92 -9.94 -13.83 -19.52
C VAL A 92 -10.63 -14.09 -18.19
N GLN A 93 -10.70 -15.36 -17.77
CA GLN A 93 -11.51 -15.79 -16.63
C GLN A 93 -11.18 -15.02 -15.33
N GLU A 94 -9.89 -14.86 -15.02
CA GLU A 94 -9.45 -14.16 -13.81
C GLU A 94 -9.82 -12.68 -13.83
N LEU A 95 -9.73 -12.01 -14.97
CA LEU A 95 -10.09 -10.59 -15.10
C LEU A 95 -11.61 -10.39 -15.12
N SER A 96 -12.35 -11.32 -15.72
CA SER A 96 -13.82 -11.31 -15.74
C SER A 96 -14.41 -11.38 -14.33
N THR A 97 -13.90 -12.31 -13.50
CA THR A 97 -14.36 -12.45 -12.11
C THR A 97 -14.04 -11.22 -11.25
N ILE A 98 -12.90 -10.57 -11.47
CA ILE A 98 -12.49 -9.38 -10.73
C ILE A 98 -13.27 -8.13 -11.12
N THR A 99 -13.58 -7.97 -12.40
CA THR A 99 -14.36 -6.83 -12.92
C THR A 99 -15.84 -6.98 -12.62
N SER A 100 -16.34 -8.21 -12.42
CA SER A 100 -17.75 -8.49 -12.18
C SER A 100 -18.01 -9.44 -11.00
N PRO A 101 -17.61 -9.09 -9.76
CA PRO A 101 -17.91 -9.93 -8.60
C PRO A 101 -19.42 -9.98 -8.32
N THR A 102 -19.92 -11.17 -7.98
CA THR A 102 -21.34 -11.44 -7.69
C THR A 102 -21.50 -12.08 -6.31
N GLY A 103 -22.65 -11.88 -5.65
CA GLY A 103 -23.10 -12.77 -4.56
C GLY A 103 -22.55 -12.48 -3.16
N GLY A 104 -22.36 -11.22 -2.77
CA GLY A 104 -21.90 -10.86 -1.42
C GLY A 104 -20.37 -10.74 -1.34
N ILE A 105 -19.78 -11.16 -0.21
CA ILE A 105 -18.32 -11.24 -0.07
C ILE A 105 -17.79 -12.32 -1.00
N ALA A 106 -16.86 -11.96 -1.88
CA ALA A 106 -16.29 -12.88 -2.86
C ALA A 106 -14.78 -13.04 -2.69
N PHE A 107 -14.30 -14.28 -2.75
CA PHE A 107 -12.88 -14.62 -2.82
C PHE A 107 -12.50 -14.82 -4.29
N LEU A 108 -11.80 -13.83 -4.83
CA LEU A 108 -11.40 -13.74 -6.22
C LEU A 108 -9.98 -14.33 -6.39
N PRO A 109 -9.48 -14.47 -7.63
CA PRO A 109 -8.08 -14.83 -7.87
C PRO A 109 -7.12 -13.96 -7.05
N SER A 110 -6.01 -14.53 -6.61
CA SER A 110 -5.02 -13.84 -5.78
C SER A 110 -4.33 -12.71 -6.55
N MET A 111 -3.69 -11.79 -5.81
CA MET A 111 -2.84 -10.78 -6.44
C MET A 111 -1.72 -11.39 -7.29
N ASP A 112 -1.20 -12.57 -6.93
CA ASP A 112 -0.18 -13.26 -7.73
C ASP A 112 -0.71 -13.73 -9.09
N ALA A 113 -1.96 -14.19 -9.15
CA ALA A 113 -2.60 -14.56 -10.41
C ALA A 113 -2.76 -13.34 -11.33
N ILE A 114 -3.15 -12.18 -10.76
CA ILE A 114 -3.33 -10.94 -11.51
C ILE A 114 -2.01 -10.33 -11.93
N ASP A 115 -1.01 -10.34 -11.06
CA ASP A 115 0.34 -9.90 -11.35
C ASP A 115 0.92 -10.70 -12.52
N LYS A 116 0.81 -12.04 -12.49
CA LYS A 116 1.29 -12.91 -13.57
C LYS A 116 0.62 -12.61 -14.92
N LEU A 117 -0.63 -12.17 -14.92
CA LEU A 117 -1.37 -11.83 -16.14
C LEU A 117 -1.03 -10.45 -16.68
N ALA A 118 -0.88 -9.46 -15.80
CA ALA A 118 -0.77 -8.04 -16.16
C ALA A 118 0.66 -7.50 -16.19
N ARG A 119 1.60 -8.13 -15.48
CA ARG A 119 3.02 -7.72 -15.43
C ARG A 119 3.80 -8.41 -16.55
N PRO A 120 4.61 -7.67 -17.34
CA PRO A 120 5.59 -8.28 -18.23
C PRO A 120 6.57 -9.18 -17.47
N SER A 121 6.89 -10.35 -18.01
CA SER A 121 7.66 -11.38 -17.31
C SER A 121 9.09 -10.95 -16.94
N ASP A 122 9.66 -10.01 -17.70
CA ASP A 122 11.00 -9.44 -17.53
C ASP A 122 11.08 -8.34 -16.46
N TRP A 123 9.94 -7.91 -15.89
CA TRP A 123 9.95 -6.91 -14.82
C TRP A 123 10.48 -7.49 -13.51
N PRO A 124 11.35 -6.75 -12.80
CA PRO A 124 11.83 -7.16 -11.48
C PRO A 124 10.68 -7.16 -10.45
N PHE A 125 10.68 -8.16 -9.55
CA PHE A 125 9.76 -8.20 -8.41
C PHE A 125 10.25 -7.31 -7.28
N GLU A 126 11.56 -7.29 -7.06
CA GLU A 126 12.24 -6.52 -6.02
C GLU A 126 13.40 -5.70 -6.57
N ARG A 127 13.92 -4.79 -5.74
CA ARG A 127 15.10 -3.99 -6.06
C ARG A 127 16.34 -4.82 -6.34
N LYS A 128 16.48 -5.99 -5.70
CA LYS A 128 17.62 -6.90 -5.87
C LYS A 128 17.61 -7.60 -7.24
N ASP A 129 16.44 -7.72 -7.86
CA ASP A 129 16.27 -8.34 -9.18
C ASP A 129 16.47 -7.35 -10.33
N GLU A 130 16.69 -6.08 -10.02
CA GLU A 130 16.81 -5.04 -11.03
C GLU A 130 18.08 -5.17 -11.86
N PRO A 131 17.98 -5.07 -13.20
CA PRO A 131 19.14 -4.89 -14.04
C PRO A 131 19.96 -3.66 -13.63
N PRO A 132 21.29 -3.64 -13.86
CA PRO A 132 22.10 -2.45 -13.68
C PRO A 132 21.52 -1.25 -14.42
N ASN A 133 21.60 -0.06 -13.80
CA ASN A 133 21.06 1.19 -14.35
C ASN A 133 19.54 1.13 -14.68
N SER A 134 18.77 0.37 -13.91
CA SER A 134 17.30 0.33 -14.04
C SER A 134 16.66 1.69 -13.79
N PRO A 135 15.72 2.14 -14.66
CA PRO A 135 14.95 3.35 -14.40
C PRO A 135 14.02 3.16 -13.20
N LEU A 136 13.55 4.26 -12.63
CA LEU A 136 12.63 4.19 -11.49
C LEU A 136 11.27 3.63 -11.91
N LEU A 137 10.73 4.10 -13.03
CA LEU A 137 9.39 3.77 -13.49
C LEU A 137 9.41 2.71 -14.60
N TYR A 138 8.51 1.75 -14.47
CA TYR A 138 8.17 0.75 -15.46
C TYR A 138 6.66 0.88 -15.71
N VAL A 139 6.26 1.01 -16.98
CA VAL A 139 4.85 1.13 -17.38
C VAL A 139 4.57 0.16 -18.51
N HIS A 140 3.48 -0.60 -18.37
CA HIS A 140 3.02 -1.55 -19.37
C HIS A 140 1.53 -1.38 -19.60
N LEU A 141 1.14 -1.31 -20.87
CA LEU A 141 -0.27 -1.29 -21.27
C LEU A 141 -0.65 -2.65 -21.84
N THR A 142 -1.75 -3.21 -21.36
CA THR A 142 -2.45 -4.32 -22.03
C THR A 142 -3.80 -3.82 -22.53
N ASN A 143 -3.93 -3.69 -23.85
CA ASN A 143 -5.17 -3.26 -24.51
C ASN A 143 -6.01 -4.47 -24.93
N PHE A 144 -7.28 -4.47 -24.55
CA PHE A 144 -8.35 -5.33 -25.02
C PHE A 144 -9.27 -4.51 -25.94
N ASN A 145 -10.23 -5.17 -26.58
CA ASN A 145 -11.21 -4.46 -27.43
C ASN A 145 -12.09 -3.48 -26.62
N ASP A 146 -12.32 -3.76 -25.34
CA ASP A 146 -13.26 -3.07 -24.45
C ASP A 146 -12.63 -2.56 -23.15
N ALA A 147 -11.31 -2.68 -22.98
CA ALA A 147 -10.63 -2.29 -21.73
C ALA A 147 -9.12 -2.10 -21.93
N THR A 148 -8.49 -1.38 -21.01
CA THR A 148 -7.04 -1.31 -20.89
C THR A 148 -6.62 -1.58 -19.45
N ILE A 149 -5.55 -2.37 -19.28
CA ILE A 149 -4.83 -2.48 -18.00
C ILE A 149 -3.56 -1.64 -18.13
N VAL A 150 -3.41 -0.63 -17.27
CA VAL A 150 -2.17 0.11 -17.08
C VAL A 150 -1.45 -0.48 -15.87
N ALA A 151 -0.39 -1.24 -16.10
CA ALA A 151 0.51 -1.71 -15.06
C ALA A 151 1.63 -0.69 -14.85
N MET A 152 1.92 -0.36 -13.60
CA MET A 152 3.03 0.50 -13.20
C MET A 152 3.87 -0.19 -12.13
N SER A 153 5.19 -0.04 -12.18
CA SER A 153 6.09 -0.45 -11.11
C SER A 153 7.12 0.62 -10.78
N CYS A 154 7.34 0.85 -9.49
CA CYS A 154 8.39 1.72 -8.99
C CYS A 154 8.99 1.20 -7.67
N PRO A 155 10.25 1.56 -7.33
CA PRO A 155 10.76 1.35 -5.98
C PRO A 155 9.87 2.00 -4.94
N HIS A 156 9.57 1.33 -3.83
CA HIS A 156 8.77 1.92 -2.76
C HIS A 156 9.52 3.12 -2.10
N THR A 157 10.84 3.15 -2.18
CA THR A 157 11.67 4.31 -1.82
C THR A 157 11.35 5.57 -2.63
N LEU A 158 10.83 5.44 -3.85
CA LEU A 158 10.42 6.60 -4.62
C LEU A 158 9.11 7.18 -4.09
N ALA A 159 8.11 6.32 -3.88
CA ALA A 159 6.74 6.73 -3.62
C ALA A 159 5.96 5.68 -2.83
N ASP A 160 5.14 6.17 -1.89
CA ASP A 160 4.00 5.41 -1.37
C ASP A 160 2.84 5.41 -2.40
N GLN A 161 1.72 4.74 -2.09
CA GLN A 161 0.59 4.64 -3.02
C GLN A 161 -0.09 6.00 -3.33
N HIS A 162 -0.08 6.95 -2.39
CA HIS A 162 -0.56 8.31 -2.67
C HIS A 162 0.45 9.06 -3.54
N GLY A 163 1.74 8.80 -3.38
CA GLY A 163 2.79 9.29 -4.27
C GLY A 163 2.66 8.76 -5.70
N VAL A 164 2.38 7.46 -5.86
CA VAL A 164 2.06 6.85 -7.16
C VAL A 164 0.84 7.52 -7.78
N ALA A 165 -0.22 7.76 -6.99
CA ALA A 165 -1.40 8.49 -7.46
C ALA A 165 -1.06 9.91 -7.92
N ASN A 166 -0.21 10.63 -7.18
CA ASN A 166 0.25 11.97 -7.55
C ASN A 166 1.05 11.96 -8.88
N ILE A 167 1.90 10.95 -9.09
CA ILE A 167 2.59 10.75 -10.38
C ILE A 167 1.57 10.57 -11.51
N VAL A 168 0.55 9.72 -11.31
CA VAL A 168 -0.50 9.49 -12.32
C VAL A 168 -1.33 10.75 -12.58
N LYS A 169 -1.72 11.50 -11.55
CA LYS A 169 -2.48 12.75 -11.71
C LYS A 169 -1.68 13.81 -12.45
N ALA A 170 -0.40 13.97 -12.12
CA ALA A 170 0.50 14.89 -12.82
C ALA A 170 0.67 14.47 -14.28
N TRP A 171 0.85 13.16 -14.53
CA TRP A 171 0.94 12.59 -15.88
C TRP A 171 -0.31 12.88 -16.71
N LEU A 172 -1.50 12.59 -16.19
CA LEU A 172 -2.76 12.83 -16.90
C LEU A 172 -3.04 14.33 -17.12
N SER A 173 -2.58 15.20 -16.22
CA SER A 173 -2.66 16.67 -16.41
C SER A 173 -1.84 17.11 -17.62
N VAL A 174 -0.62 16.57 -17.76
CA VAL A 174 0.25 16.82 -18.90
C VAL A 174 -0.35 16.28 -20.20
N VAL A 175 -0.92 15.07 -20.17
CA VAL A 175 -1.65 14.51 -21.33
C VAL A 175 -2.79 15.42 -21.76
N GLN A 176 -3.47 16.05 -20.81
CA GLN A 176 -4.53 17.02 -21.08
C GLN A 176 -4.02 18.39 -21.59
N GLY A 177 -2.71 18.57 -21.75
CA GLY A 177 -2.10 19.83 -22.17
C GLY A 177 -2.09 20.90 -21.07
N ARG A 178 -2.18 20.50 -19.79
CA ARG A 178 -2.07 21.40 -18.64
C ARG A 178 -0.79 21.15 -17.86
N ALA A 179 -0.30 22.17 -17.16
CA ALA A 179 0.74 21.96 -16.18
C ALA A 179 0.20 21.11 -15.00
N PRO A 180 1.00 20.16 -14.47
CA PRO A 180 0.65 19.48 -13.22
C PRO A 180 0.72 20.45 -12.03
N PRO A 181 0.19 20.07 -10.85
CA PRO A 181 0.47 20.78 -9.60
C PRO A 181 1.97 20.98 -9.40
N GLU A 182 2.37 22.00 -8.63
CA GLU A 182 3.77 22.22 -8.30
C GLU A 182 4.35 20.95 -7.65
N MET A 183 5.21 20.26 -8.38
CA MET A 183 5.86 19.04 -7.90
C MET A 183 6.89 19.45 -6.84
N VAL A 184 6.78 18.93 -5.62
CA VAL A 184 7.60 19.33 -4.46
C VAL A 184 8.41 18.16 -3.89
N GLY A 185 9.49 18.47 -3.16
CA GLY A 185 10.40 17.47 -2.60
C GLY A 185 11.50 17.02 -3.57
N TYR A 186 11.94 17.90 -4.46
CA TYR A 186 12.95 17.56 -5.48
C TYR A 186 14.30 17.31 -4.80
N LYS A 187 14.78 18.28 -4.04
CA LYS A 187 15.94 18.19 -3.13
C LYS A 187 15.57 18.52 -1.68
N ASP A 188 14.44 19.18 -1.49
CA ASP A 188 14.07 19.81 -0.23
C ASP A 188 13.66 18.77 0.81
N ASP A 189 14.02 19.02 2.06
CA ASP A 189 13.60 18.21 3.20
C ASP A 189 12.19 18.63 3.66
N VAL A 190 11.18 18.35 2.83
CA VAL A 190 9.79 18.79 3.06
C VAL A 190 9.23 18.28 4.39
N LEU A 191 9.59 17.06 4.80
CA LEU A 191 9.12 16.46 6.05
C LEU A 191 10.03 16.78 7.26
N GLY A 192 11.06 17.60 7.09
CA GLY A 192 11.91 18.05 8.19
C GLY A 192 12.70 16.94 8.88
N GLN A 193 13.20 15.94 8.15
CA GLN A 193 14.04 14.87 8.70
C GLN A 193 15.25 15.41 9.46
N GLU A 194 15.83 16.55 9.03
CA GLU A 194 16.96 17.18 9.70
C GLU A 194 16.56 17.75 11.06
N ARG A 195 15.41 18.44 11.13
CA ARG A 195 14.79 18.92 12.38
C ARG A 195 14.64 17.75 13.36
N PHE A 196 13.93 16.70 12.94
CA PHE A 196 13.68 15.53 13.78
C PHE A 196 14.95 14.74 14.18
N SER A 197 16.02 14.89 13.41
CA SER A 197 17.32 14.27 13.71
C SER A 197 18.11 15.01 14.78
N SER A 198 17.95 16.34 14.86
CA SER A 198 18.68 17.22 15.76
C SER A 198 18.07 17.36 17.17
N GLU A 199 16.79 16.99 17.34
CA GLU A 199 16.09 17.16 18.61
C GLU A 199 16.62 16.22 19.72
N PRO A 200 16.81 16.74 20.95
CA PRO A 200 17.40 15.99 22.05
C PRO A 200 16.62 14.71 22.40
N LYS A 201 17.33 13.75 23.01
CA LYS A 201 16.76 12.48 23.48
C LYS A 201 15.69 12.74 24.54
N GLY A 202 14.43 12.78 24.12
CA GLY A 202 13.26 12.74 24.99
C GLY A 202 12.08 12.22 24.19
N LEU A 203 11.71 10.97 24.39
CA LEU A 203 10.47 10.40 23.88
C LEU A 203 9.81 9.73 25.07
N GLU A 204 8.56 10.11 25.32
CA GLU A 204 7.61 9.27 26.05
C GLU A 204 7.71 7.82 25.54
N PRO A 205 7.66 6.82 26.43
CA PRO A 205 7.67 5.43 26.01
C PRO A 205 6.50 5.14 25.06
N ARG A 206 6.79 4.96 23.77
CA ARG A 206 5.83 4.57 22.73
C ARG A 206 5.56 3.06 22.75
N THR A 207 5.24 2.51 23.92
CA THR A 207 4.91 1.09 24.09
C THR A 207 3.67 0.73 23.28
N GLY A 208 3.69 -0.41 22.60
CA GLY A 208 2.61 -0.81 21.69
C GLY A 208 2.62 -0.06 20.37
N ARG A 209 3.69 0.68 20.05
CA ARG A 209 3.86 1.45 18.81
C ARG A 209 5.27 1.25 18.27
N MET A 210 5.56 1.86 17.11
CA MET A 210 6.91 1.92 16.58
C MET A 210 7.83 2.65 17.58
N ARG A 211 8.98 2.04 17.88
CA ARG A 211 10.05 2.58 18.73
C ARG A 211 11.38 1.93 18.38
N LEU A 212 12.48 2.59 18.73
CA LEU A 212 13.79 1.94 18.75
C LEU A 212 13.79 0.82 19.79
N ARG A 213 14.28 -0.35 19.40
CA ARG A 213 14.34 -1.55 20.25
C ARG A 213 15.77 -1.90 20.59
N GLY A 214 15.99 -2.32 21.84
CA GLY A 214 17.23 -2.99 22.23
C GLY A 214 17.32 -4.38 21.61
N LYS A 215 18.52 -4.97 21.59
CA LYS A 215 18.76 -6.30 20.99
C LYS A 215 17.84 -7.38 21.56
N ARG A 216 17.58 -7.36 22.87
CA ARG A 216 16.67 -8.32 23.53
C ARG A 216 15.24 -8.24 22.98
N ASP A 217 14.69 -7.04 22.87
CA ASP A 217 13.34 -6.82 22.35
C ASP A 217 13.23 -7.27 20.89
N GLN A 218 14.24 -7.01 20.07
CA GLN A 218 14.28 -7.46 18.68
C GLN A 218 14.27 -8.99 18.58
N VAL A 219 15.06 -9.68 19.40
CA VAL A 219 15.07 -11.16 19.46
C VAL A 219 13.72 -11.71 19.91
N LEU A 220 13.08 -11.10 20.92
CA LEU A 220 11.78 -11.55 21.42
C LEU A 220 10.67 -11.36 20.38
N VAL A 221 10.66 -10.21 19.70
CA VAL A 221 9.70 -9.93 18.62
C VAL A 221 9.95 -10.88 17.44
N GLY A 222 11.19 -11.00 16.97
CA GLY A 222 11.55 -11.90 15.87
C GLY A 222 11.25 -13.37 16.17
N GLY A 223 11.48 -13.83 17.40
CA GLY A 223 11.11 -15.17 17.84
C GLY A 223 9.59 -15.40 17.84
N GLY A 224 8.80 -14.38 18.15
CA GLY A 224 7.33 -14.41 18.02
C GLY A 224 6.89 -14.64 16.57
N PHE A 225 7.43 -13.86 15.64
CA PHE A 225 7.17 -14.04 14.20
C PHE A 225 7.57 -15.42 13.70
N ALA A 226 8.76 -15.91 14.08
CA ALA A 226 9.23 -17.24 13.68
C ALA A 226 8.30 -18.37 14.19
N ARG A 227 7.77 -18.24 15.42
CA ARG A 227 6.79 -19.18 15.95
C ARG A 227 5.48 -19.10 15.18
N ASP A 228 4.96 -17.90 14.92
CA ASP A 228 3.70 -17.72 14.20
C ASP A 228 3.81 -18.28 12.77
N LEU A 229 4.94 -18.08 12.08
CA LEU A 229 5.23 -18.71 10.77
C LEU A 229 5.23 -20.25 10.85
N LEU A 230 5.79 -20.82 11.92
CA LEU A 230 5.85 -22.28 12.12
C LEU A 230 4.47 -22.88 12.46
N GLU A 231 3.63 -22.13 13.18
CA GLU A 231 2.25 -22.52 13.47
C GLU A 231 1.35 -22.41 12.21
N GLU A 232 1.58 -21.39 11.38
CA GLU A 232 0.72 -21.00 10.26
C GLU A 232 1.35 -21.29 8.87
N THR A 233 2.09 -22.41 8.75
CA THR A 233 2.92 -22.77 7.57
C THR A 233 2.22 -22.81 6.20
N LYS A 234 0.88 -22.88 6.14
CA LYS A 234 0.13 -22.91 4.89
C LYS A 234 -0.99 -21.88 4.89
N GLU A 235 -0.93 -20.98 3.92
CA GLU A 235 -1.84 -19.87 3.73
C GLU A 235 -2.52 -19.96 2.36
N GLU A 236 -3.72 -19.41 2.26
CA GLU A 236 -4.45 -19.21 1.01
C GLU A 236 -4.68 -17.70 0.85
N SER A 237 -4.30 -17.17 -0.32
CA SER A 237 -4.35 -15.75 -0.66
C SER A 237 -5.40 -15.48 -1.71
N HIS A 238 -6.16 -14.40 -1.53
CA HIS A 238 -7.23 -13.96 -2.41
C HIS A 238 -7.29 -12.44 -2.49
N ILE A 239 -7.80 -11.95 -3.61
CA ILE A 239 -8.43 -10.63 -3.62
C ILE A 239 -9.83 -10.82 -3.05
N VAL A 240 -10.13 -10.17 -1.93
CA VAL A 240 -11.44 -10.20 -1.29
C VAL A 240 -12.23 -8.99 -1.73
N PHE A 241 -13.37 -9.23 -2.38
CA PHE A 241 -14.36 -8.20 -2.66
C PHE A 241 -15.39 -8.14 -1.52
N ILE A 242 -15.66 -6.95 -1.00
CA ILE A 242 -16.69 -6.71 0.02
C ILE A 242 -17.69 -5.64 -0.49
N PRO A 243 -18.98 -5.96 -0.64
CA PRO A 243 -20.00 -5.01 -1.12
C PRO A 243 -20.09 -3.75 -0.26
N ILE A 244 -20.33 -2.60 -0.91
CA ILE A 244 -20.41 -1.31 -0.20
C ILE A 244 -21.61 -1.25 0.73
N GLU A 245 -22.74 -1.85 0.34
CA GLU A 245 -23.99 -1.86 1.08
C GLU A 245 -23.83 -2.62 2.40
N LEU A 246 -23.16 -3.78 2.36
CA LEU A 246 -22.83 -4.58 3.54
C LEU A 246 -21.98 -3.77 4.53
N ILE A 247 -20.93 -3.10 4.04
CA ILE A 247 -20.07 -2.28 4.90
C ILE A 247 -20.83 -1.09 5.50
N GLN A 248 -21.69 -0.44 4.73
CA GLN A 248 -22.49 0.67 5.23
C GLN A 248 -23.50 0.22 6.30
N HIS A 249 -24.12 -0.94 6.11
CA HIS A 249 -25.02 -1.55 7.08
C HIS A 249 -24.29 -1.88 8.39
N LEU A 250 -23.16 -2.59 8.31
CA LEU A 250 -22.34 -2.94 9.49
C LEU A 250 -21.84 -1.69 10.22
N ARG A 251 -21.46 -0.63 9.49
CA ARG A 251 -21.09 0.67 10.07
C ARG A 251 -22.25 1.29 10.83
N ALA A 252 -23.44 1.35 10.23
CA ALA A 252 -24.62 1.92 10.86
C ALA A 252 -25.04 1.13 12.11
N LYS A 253 -24.90 -0.20 12.08
CA LYS A 253 -25.08 -1.06 13.26
C LYS A 253 -24.06 -0.75 14.35
N ALA A 254 -22.76 -0.74 14.02
CA ALA A 254 -21.70 -0.47 14.99
C ALA A 254 -21.86 0.91 15.67
N ARG A 255 -22.23 1.94 14.90
CA ARG A 255 -22.52 3.28 15.44
C ARG A 255 -23.68 3.28 16.43
N ARG A 256 -24.81 2.67 16.06
CA ARG A 256 -25.99 2.57 16.93
C ARG A 256 -25.69 1.81 18.23
N ASP A 257 -24.96 0.68 18.14
CA ASP A 257 -24.62 -0.14 19.30
C ASP A 257 -23.67 0.58 20.29
N LEU A 258 -22.86 1.52 19.79
CA LEU A 258 -21.86 2.24 20.58
C LEU A 258 -22.27 3.68 20.94
N ALA A 259 -23.37 4.21 20.37
CA ALA A 259 -23.79 5.60 20.52
C ALA A 259 -23.97 6.05 21.98
N ASN A 260 -24.41 5.14 22.86
CA ASN A 260 -24.60 5.44 24.28
C ASN A 260 -23.32 5.29 25.13
N ASN A 261 -22.26 4.73 24.57
CA ASN A 261 -21.05 4.38 25.31
C ASN A 261 -19.90 5.35 25.06
N ASP A 262 -19.81 5.94 23.87
CA ASP A 262 -18.70 6.81 23.50
C ASP A 262 -19.06 7.68 22.27
N GLU A 263 -18.85 8.99 22.37
CA GLU A 263 -19.15 9.95 21.30
C GLU A 263 -18.36 9.68 20.01
N LEU A 264 -17.17 9.07 20.13
CA LEU A 264 -16.33 8.71 18.98
C LEU A 264 -16.94 7.58 18.13
N ALA A 265 -18.03 6.95 18.59
CA ALA A 265 -18.75 5.96 17.81
C ALA A 265 -19.17 6.52 16.43
N GLU A 266 -19.62 7.77 16.38
CA GLU A 266 -20.04 8.42 15.13
C GLU A 266 -18.89 8.66 14.13
N ASP A 267 -17.63 8.54 14.55
CA ASP A 267 -16.48 8.67 13.66
C ASP A 267 -16.10 7.36 12.97
N ILE A 268 -16.68 6.21 13.35
CA ILE A 268 -16.39 4.92 12.72
C ILE A 268 -16.68 5.00 11.22
N SER A 269 -15.69 4.72 10.38
CA SER A 269 -15.78 4.78 8.93
C SER A 269 -15.93 3.39 8.30
N ASN A 270 -16.22 3.37 7.00
CA ASN A 270 -16.21 2.13 6.22
C ASN A 270 -14.85 1.41 6.28
N GLY A 271 -13.75 2.16 6.31
CA GLY A 271 -12.40 1.58 6.41
C GLY A 271 -12.14 0.87 7.73
N ASP A 272 -12.76 1.33 8.83
CA ASP A 272 -12.66 0.68 10.14
C ASP A 272 -13.44 -0.63 10.17
N ILE A 273 -14.62 -0.67 9.54
CA ILE A 273 -15.41 -1.90 9.40
C ILE A 273 -14.67 -2.92 8.54
N VAL A 274 -14.15 -2.52 7.37
CA VAL A 274 -13.35 -3.43 6.51
C VAL A 274 -12.15 -3.96 7.29
N THR A 275 -11.42 -3.09 7.99
CA THR A 275 -10.30 -3.48 8.86
C THR A 275 -10.74 -4.51 9.90
N ALA A 276 -11.86 -4.27 10.58
CA ALA A 276 -12.36 -5.16 11.62
C ALA A 276 -12.74 -6.55 11.05
N VAL A 277 -13.37 -6.58 9.87
CA VAL A 277 -13.75 -7.84 9.21
C VAL A 277 -12.50 -8.63 8.87
N LEU A 278 -11.52 -8.01 8.21
CA LEU A 278 -10.28 -8.67 7.82
C LEU A 278 -9.46 -9.13 9.04
N THR A 279 -9.44 -8.33 10.11
CA THR A 279 -8.76 -8.66 11.38
C THR A 279 -9.41 -9.88 12.05
N LYS A 280 -10.73 -10.02 11.98
CA LYS A 280 -11.44 -11.16 12.53
C LYS A 280 -11.29 -12.41 11.65
N PHE A 281 -11.30 -12.23 10.34
CA PHE A 281 -11.11 -13.31 9.37
C PHE A 281 -9.73 -13.96 9.48
N VAL A 282 -8.66 -13.17 9.51
CA VAL A 282 -7.28 -13.70 9.37
C VAL A 282 -6.94 -14.78 10.38
N ARG A 283 -7.50 -14.68 11.60
CA ARG A 283 -7.28 -15.63 12.69
C ARG A 283 -8.58 -16.22 13.22
N MET A 284 -9.58 -16.41 12.37
CA MET A 284 -10.88 -17.01 12.74
C MET A 284 -10.74 -18.42 13.36
N HIS A 285 -9.65 -19.14 13.05
CA HIS A 285 -9.36 -20.43 13.66
C HIS A 285 -8.88 -20.37 15.12
N GLN A 286 -8.52 -19.20 15.64
CA GLN A 286 -8.06 -19.05 17.01
C GLN A 286 -9.23 -19.22 17.96
N THR A 287 -9.06 -20.11 18.95
CA THR A 287 -10.09 -20.42 19.95
C THR A 287 -9.80 -19.79 21.32
N ARG A 288 -8.63 -19.17 21.47
CA ARG A 288 -8.18 -18.55 22.73
C ARG A 288 -8.05 -17.04 22.56
N GLU A 289 -8.15 -16.33 23.68
CA GLU A 289 -7.83 -14.90 23.73
C GLU A 289 -6.33 -14.68 23.48
N TYR A 290 -5.99 -13.65 22.72
CA TYR A 290 -4.61 -13.22 22.50
C TYR A 290 -4.50 -11.69 22.40
N ASN A 291 -3.30 -11.16 22.66
CA ASN A 291 -3.02 -9.74 22.45
C ASN A 291 -2.73 -9.48 20.96
N ILE A 292 -3.43 -8.50 20.38
CA ILE A 292 -3.20 -8.04 19.02
C ILE A 292 -2.64 -6.62 19.02
N CYS A 293 -1.71 -6.37 18.10
CA CYS A 293 -1.23 -5.05 17.72
C CYS A 293 -1.75 -4.74 16.32
N LEU A 294 -2.88 -4.03 16.25
CA LEU A 294 -3.52 -3.61 15.00
C LEU A 294 -2.95 -2.26 14.57
N SER A 295 -2.25 -2.23 13.44
CA SER A 295 -1.59 -1.04 12.92
C SER A 295 -2.26 -0.55 11.64
N GLN A 296 -2.42 0.77 11.51
CA GLN A 296 -2.94 1.44 10.33
C GLN A 296 -1.94 2.45 9.80
N VAL A 297 -1.77 2.46 8.48
CA VAL A 297 -0.98 3.48 7.80
C VAL A 297 -1.80 4.75 7.60
N ILE A 298 -1.27 5.89 8.05
CA ILE A 298 -1.84 7.23 7.91
C ILE A 298 -1.02 8.01 6.88
N ASN A 299 -1.65 8.44 5.79
CA ASN A 299 -1.07 9.42 4.86
C ASN A 299 -1.03 10.82 5.49
N LEU A 300 0.09 11.54 5.42
CA LEU A 300 0.22 12.88 6.01
C LEU A 300 -0.12 14.03 5.05
N ARG A 301 -0.27 13.77 3.74
CA ARG A 301 -0.71 14.80 2.78
C ARG A 301 -2.08 15.34 3.18
N GLY A 302 -2.20 16.66 3.22
CA GLY A 302 -3.40 17.37 3.69
C GLY A 302 -3.65 17.29 5.20
N ARG A 303 -2.64 16.90 6.00
CA ARG A 303 -2.75 16.74 7.47
C ARG A 303 -1.62 17.37 8.26
N ILE A 304 -0.57 17.83 7.58
CA ILE A 304 0.52 18.60 8.17
C ILE A 304 0.73 19.88 7.36
N PRO A 305 1.14 21.00 7.98
CA PRO A 305 1.30 22.28 7.29
C PRO A 305 2.20 22.22 6.06
N GLU A 306 3.22 21.35 6.08
CA GLU A 306 4.20 21.19 5.00
C GLU A 306 3.59 20.58 3.72
N LEU A 307 2.45 19.88 3.84
CA LEU A 307 1.80 19.14 2.75
C LEU A 307 0.31 19.49 2.59
N GLU A 308 -0.10 20.70 2.96
CA GLU A 308 -1.45 21.20 2.69
C GLU A 308 -1.63 21.57 1.21
N ALA A 309 -2.89 21.49 0.75
CA ALA A 309 -3.31 21.91 -0.59
C ALA A 309 -2.41 21.34 -1.72
N GLU A 310 -2.03 22.19 -2.68
CA GLU A 310 -1.27 21.82 -3.89
C GLU A 310 0.08 21.15 -3.56
N LYS A 311 0.73 21.50 -2.45
CA LYS A 311 1.99 20.85 -2.03
C LYS A 311 1.77 19.36 -1.76
N GLY A 312 0.65 19.00 -1.14
CA GLY A 312 0.29 17.60 -0.93
C GLY A 312 0.02 16.86 -2.25
N GLU A 313 -0.52 17.53 -3.25
CA GLU A 313 -0.81 16.98 -4.58
C GLU A 313 0.45 16.80 -5.44
N GLY A 314 1.46 17.65 -5.25
CA GLY A 314 2.75 17.54 -5.92
C GLY A 314 3.80 16.68 -5.21
N PHE A 315 3.56 16.27 -3.96
CA PHE A 315 4.54 15.48 -3.19
C PHE A 315 4.45 13.98 -3.51
N VAL A 316 5.45 13.44 -4.21
CA VAL A 316 5.46 12.03 -4.66
C VAL A 316 6.13 11.05 -3.69
N HIS A 317 6.92 11.53 -2.74
CA HIS A 317 7.70 10.69 -1.82
C HIS A 317 6.87 10.04 -0.70
N ASN A 318 7.43 9.15 0.12
CA ASN A 318 6.68 8.53 1.20
C ASN A 318 6.33 9.58 2.26
N SER A 319 5.06 9.62 2.66
CA SER A 319 4.55 10.55 3.68
C SER A 319 3.60 9.84 4.64
N LEU A 320 4.17 8.93 5.42
CA LEU A 320 3.42 7.95 6.20
C LEU A 320 3.68 8.09 7.71
N HIS A 321 2.61 7.96 8.48
CA HIS A 321 2.61 7.76 9.93
C HIS A 321 1.81 6.51 10.28
N TYR A 322 1.92 6.02 11.50
CA TYR A 322 1.31 4.75 11.91
C TYR A 322 0.48 4.92 13.17
N ALA A 323 -0.82 4.68 13.05
CA ALA A 323 -1.71 4.51 14.18
C ALA A 323 -1.67 3.07 14.66
N THR A 324 -1.75 2.86 15.98
CA THR A 324 -1.71 1.51 16.55
C THR A 324 -2.70 1.37 17.69
N ALA A 325 -3.56 0.34 17.58
CA ALA A 325 -4.43 -0.14 18.63
C ALA A 325 -3.84 -1.43 19.21
N SER A 326 -3.68 -1.49 20.53
CA SER A 326 -3.21 -2.68 21.24
C SER A 326 -4.30 -3.11 22.21
N PHE A 327 -4.89 -4.28 21.96
CA PHE A 327 -6.00 -4.80 22.75
C PHE A 327 -6.02 -6.33 22.72
N ARG A 328 -6.85 -6.93 23.58
CA ARG A 328 -7.09 -8.37 23.57
C ARG A 328 -8.26 -8.70 22.67
N ILE A 329 -8.10 -9.75 21.87
CA ILE A 329 -9.13 -10.26 20.99
C ILE A 329 -9.37 -11.73 21.33
N SER A 330 -10.65 -12.11 21.35
CA SER A 330 -11.15 -13.46 21.55
C SER A 330 -12.14 -13.80 20.44
N PRO A 331 -12.54 -15.08 20.27
CA PRO A 331 -13.57 -15.45 19.30
C PRO A 331 -14.87 -14.64 19.45
N CYS A 332 -15.21 -14.29 20.69
CA CYS A 332 -16.44 -13.57 21.05
C CYS A 332 -16.31 -12.04 20.94
N THR A 333 -15.12 -11.49 20.65
CA THR A 333 -14.92 -10.04 20.53
C THR A 333 -15.75 -9.52 19.34
N PRO A 334 -16.77 -8.66 19.54
CA PRO A 334 -17.65 -8.23 18.46
C PRO A 334 -16.93 -7.38 17.42
N LEU A 335 -17.37 -7.46 16.16
CA LEU A 335 -16.81 -6.65 15.07
C LEU A 335 -16.75 -5.14 15.39
N ARG A 336 -17.81 -4.61 16.02
CA ARG A 336 -17.90 -3.18 16.39
C ARG A 336 -16.77 -2.75 17.33
N GLU A 337 -16.33 -3.62 18.24
CA GLU A 337 -15.28 -3.28 19.21
C GLU A 337 -13.94 -3.15 18.50
N ILE A 338 -13.63 -4.06 17.58
CA ILE A 338 -12.41 -4.01 16.77
C ILE A 338 -12.38 -2.74 15.92
N ALA A 339 -13.49 -2.43 15.25
CA ALA A 339 -13.62 -1.21 14.43
C ALA A 339 -13.44 0.05 15.29
N PHE A 340 -13.97 0.03 16.52
CA PHE A 340 -13.91 1.16 17.43
C PHE A 340 -12.51 1.38 18.00
N GLN A 341 -11.82 0.33 18.42
CA GLN A 341 -10.41 0.38 18.84
C GLN A 341 -9.52 0.91 17.72
N ASN A 342 -9.75 0.48 16.47
CA ASN A 342 -9.04 1.00 15.30
C ASN A 342 -9.29 2.51 15.12
N ARG A 343 -10.57 2.94 15.18
CA ARG A 343 -10.95 4.35 15.05
C ARG A 343 -10.31 5.22 16.13
N LYS A 344 -10.32 4.79 17.39
CA LYS A 344 -9.62 5.49 18.49
C LYS A 344 -8.13 5.66 18.21
N ALA A 345 -7.48 4.59 17.73
CA ALA A 345 -6.06 4.65 17.38
C ALA A 345 -5.78 5.61 16.22
N VAL A 346 -6.64 5.62 15.19
CA VAL A 346 -6.52 6.54 14.04
C VAL A 346 -6.70 7.99 14.50
N ILE A 347 -7.74 8.32 15.28
CA ILE A 347 -7.95 9.68 15.79
C ILE A 347 -6.75 10.15 16.60
N LYS A 348 -6.25 9.31 17.51
CA LYS A 348 -5.03 9.62 18.27
C LYS A 348 -3.80 9.79 17.37
N GLY A 349 -3.66 8.95 16.34
CA GLY A 349 -2.56 9.04 15.37
C GLY A 349 -2.64 10.26 14.46
N LEU A 350 -3.79 10.92 14.36
CA LEU A 350 -3.98 12.16 13.59
C LEU A 350 -3.65 13.42 14.41
N GLN A 351 -3.41 13.29 15.71
CA GLN A 351 -2.98 14.42 16.55
C GLN A 351 -1.56 14.83 16.17
N GLN A 352 -1.32 16.14 16.11
CA GLN A 352 -0.03 16.70 15.67
C GLN A 352 1.13 16.18 16.52
N GLU A 353 0.95 16.11 17.84
CA GLU A 353 1.96 15.63 18.77
C GLU A 353 2.33 14.15 18.49
N ASP A 354 1.36 13.33 18.09
CA ASP A 354 1.62 11.93 17.78
C ASP A 354 2.31 11.75 16.42
N ILE A 355 1.94 12.57 15.43
CA ILE A 355 2.60 12.63 14.12
C ILE A 355 4.08 13.01 14.30
N GLU A 356 4.36 14.10 15.00
CA GLU A 356 5.74 14.58 15.23
C GLU A 356 6.57 13.54 16.00
N ALA A 357 6.01 12.95 17.06
CA ALA A 357 6.69 11.88 17.79
C ALA A 357 6.94 10.63 16.93
N GLY A 358 5.98 10.28 16.07
CA GLY A 358 6.09 9.17 15.11
C GLY A 358 7.18 9.39 14.06
N GLN A 359 7.20 10.57 13.43
CA GLN A 359 8.22 10.95 12.44
C GLN A 359 9.62 10.96 13.09
N ARG A 360 9.75 11.51 14.30
CA ARG A 360 11.03 11.46 15.05
C ARG A 360 11.52 10.04 15.27
N VAL A 361 10.63 9.12 15.61
CA VAL A 361 10.98 7.70 15.77
C VAL A 361 11.33 7.06 14.43
N LEU A 362 10.53 7.28 13.38
CA LEU A 362 10.76 6.70 12.06
C LEU A 362 12.14 7.06 11.53
N CYS A 363 12.54 8.34 11.64
CA CYS A 363 13.86 8.80 11.24
C CYS A 363 14.99 8.08 12.02
N LYS A 364 14.82 7.92 13.34
CA LYS A 364 15.78 7.21 14.19
C LYS A 364 15.87 5.72 13.87
N VAL A 365 14.74 5.07 13.63
CA VAL A 365 14.67 3.66 13.19
C VAL A 365 15.41 3.48 11.87
N ALA A 366 15.10 4.31 10.87
CA ALA A 366 15.76 4.28 9.56
C ALA A 366 17.29 4.43 9.69
N LYS A 367 17.76 5.42 10.45
CA LYS A 367 19.20 5.66 10.66
C LYS A 367 19.91 4.54 11.42
N SER A 368 19.20 3.86 12.31
CA SER A 368 19.73 2.74 13.09
C SER A 368 19.85 1.45 12.28
N GLY A 369 19.24 1.38 11.09
CA GLY A 369 19.13 0.16 10.29
C GLY A 369 18.12 -0.86 10.83
N GLN A 370 17.41 -0.56 11.92
CA GLN A 370 16.37 -1.44 12.46
C GLN A 370 15.15 -1.51 11.52
N SER A 371 14.50 -2.67 11.47
CA SER A 371 13.20 -2.85 10.81
C SER A 371 12.10 -2.04 11.49
N MET A 372 11.11 -1.58 10.72
CA MET A 372 9.91 -0.92 11.23
C MET A 372 8.96 -1.89 11.95
N LEU A 373 9.33 -2.33 13.15
CA LEU A 373 8.52 -3.24 13.96
C LEU A 373 7.49 -2.47 14.79
N ILE A 374 6.21 -2.71 14.51
CA ILE A 374 5.05 -2.14 15.21
C ILE A 374 4.33 -3.25 16.01
N CYS A 375 5.02 -3.84 16.98
CA CYS A 375 4.45 -4.83 17.89
C CYS A 375 5.25 -4.93 19.18
N GLU A 376 4.61 -5.39 20.26
CA GLU A 376 5.30 -5.75 21.50
C GLU A 376 5.64 -7.25 21.52
N PRO A 377 6.65 -7.66 22.31
CA PRO A 377 6.89 -9.08 22.57
C PRO A 377 5.59 -9.81 22.93
N HIS A 378 5.37 -10.97 22.32
CA HIS A 378 4.19 -11.83 22.51
C HIS A 378 2.85 -11.28 21.98
N HIS A 379 2.82 -10.10 21.35
CA HIS A 379 1.65 -9.63 20.62
C HIS A 379 1.66 -10.19 19.21
N ARG A 380 0.49 -10.56 18.70
CA ARG A 380 0.32 -10.85 17.27
C ARG A 380 0.11 -9.54 16.53
N VAL A 381 0.79 -9.33 15.41
CA VAL A 381 0.62 -8.11 14.62
C VAL A 381 -0.49 -8.29 13.58
N TYR A 382 -1.13 -7.19 13.19
CA TYR A 382 -1.91 -7.12 11.95
C TYR A 382 -1.81 -5.71 11.39
N ASN A 383 -1.16 -5.57 10.23
CA ASN A 383 -0.95 -4.28 9.59
C ASN A 383 -1.95 -4.08 8.45
N VAL A 384 -2.58 -2.92 8.40
CA VAL A 384 -3.53 -2.58 7.34
C VAL A 384 -3.06 -1.31 6.64
N SER A 385 -2.93 -1.40 5.32
CA SER A 385 -2.64 -0.26 4.45
C SER A 385 -3.86 0.04 3.59
N ASN A 386 -4.42 1.25 3.72
CA ASN A 386 -5.63 1.64 3.00
C ASN A 386 -5.31 2.67 1.91
N TRP A 387 -5.43 2.24 0.65
CA TRP A 387 -5.07 3.05 -0.52
C TRP A 387 -6.28 3.70 -1.19
N CYS A 388 -7.50 3.41 -0.74
CA CYS A 388 -8.73 3.83 -1.42
C CYS A 388 -8.79 5.34 -1.69
N ARG A 389 -8.20 6.16 -0.82
CA ARG A 389 -8.22 7.61 -0.96
C ARG A 389 -7.19 8.13 -1.97
N ALA A 390 -6.12 7.38 -2.26
CA ALA A 390 -5.08 7.76 -3.20
C ALA A 390 -5.65 7.97 -4.61
N TRP A 391 -6.52 7.07 -5.04
CA TRP A 391 -7.01 6.98 -6.42
C TRP A 391 -8.10 8.00 -6.77
N GLN A 392 -8.59 8.77 -5.80
CA GLN A 392 -9.64 9.75 -6.03
C GLN A 392 -9.20 10.80 -7.06
N GLY A 393 -10.04 11.04 -8.07
CA GLY A 393 -9.80 12.03 -9.12
C GLY A 393 -8.89 11.57 -10.26
N ILE A 394 -8.43 10.32 -10.27
CA ILE A 394 -7.74 9.75 -11.43
C ILE A 394 -8.80 9.41 -12.51
N ASP A 395 -8.68 10.05 -13.67
CA ASP A 395 -9.57 9.84 -14.82
C ASP A 395 -8.74 9.67 -16.10
N PHE A 396 -8.68 8.45 -16.61
CA PHE A 396 -7.93 8.11 -17.83
C PHE A 396 -8.69 8.45 -19.12
N SER A 397 -9.92 8.96 -19.04
CA SER A 397 -10.75 9.22 -20.23
C SER A 397 -10.14 10.26 -21.16
N ILE A 398 -9.26 11.12 -20.65
CA ILE A 398 -8.46 12.06 -21.43
C ILE A 398 -7.54 11.40 -22.45
N ALA A 399 -7.25 10.10 -22.29
CA ALA A 399 -6.41 9.29 -23.17
C ALA A 399 -7.19 8.16 -23.84
N ALA A 400 -8.53 8.23 -23.89
CA ALA A 400 -9.33 7.22 -24.56
C ALA A 400 -9.14 7.29 -26.10
N VAL A 401 -9.05 6.14 -26.78
CA VAL A 401 -8.91 6.07 -28.25
C VAL A 401 -10.13 6.65 -28.96
N THR A 402 -11.31 6.46 -28.39
CA THR A 402 -12.57 7.05 -28.85
C THR A 402 -13.14 7.95 -27.77
N PRO A 403 -13.65 9.15 -28.11
CA PRO A 403 -14.36 9.99 -27.15
C PRO A 403 -15.52 9.18 -26.57
N ASN A 404 -15.49 8.94 -25.26
CA ASN A 404 -16.47 8.08 -24.61
C ASN A 404 -17.85 8.78 -24.66
N SER A 405 -18.75 8.32 -25.52
CA SER A 405 -20.08 8.93 -25.73
C SER A 405 -21.04 8.64 -24.57
N ASP A 406 -20.75 7.59 -23.77
CA ASP A 406 -21.61 7.16 -22.68
C ASP A 406 -21.11 7.70 -21.34
N ALA A 407 -21.65 8.86 -20.95
CA ALA A 407 -21.40 9.49 -19.65
C ALA A 407 -21.85 8.65 -18.43
N ASN A 408 -22.49 7.49 -18.65
CA ASN A 408 -23.00 6.60 -17.61
C ASN A 408 -22.03 5.48 -17.19
N GLU A 409 -20.96 5.22 -17.94
CA GLU A 409 -19.95 4.23 -17.51
C GLU A 409 -19.02 4.80 -16.43
N THR A 410 -18.66 3.95 -15.46
CA THR A 410 -17.78 4.34 -14.35
C THR A 410 -16.40 4.70 -14.88
N ARG A 411 -16.06 5.99 -14.83
CA ARG A 411 -14.73 6.52 -15.20
C ARG A 411 -13.63 6.19 -14.20
N GLU A 412 -14.00 5.76 -13.00
CA GLU A 412 -13.08 5.39 -11.93
C GLU A 412 -12.39 4.04 -12.26
N PRO A 413 -11.05 3.98 -12.30
CA PRO A 413 -10.36 2.72 -12.51
C PRO A 413 -10.51 1.80 -11.30
N LEU A 414 -10.61 0.49 -11.55
CA LEU A 414 -10.37 -0.50 -10.51
C LEU A 414 -8.86 -0.61 -10.30
N VAL A 415 -8.38 -0.33 -9.10
CA VAL A 415 -6.95 -0.33 -8.79
C VAL A 415 -6.58 -1.50 -7.89
N LEU A 416 -5.63 -2.30 -8.35
CA LEU A 416 -5.06 -3.43 -7.62
C LEU A 416 -3.56 -3.23 -7.49
N GLY A 417 -2.91 -3.86 -6.52
CA GLY A 417 -1.47 -3.74 -6.41
C GLY A 417 -0.87 -4.51 -5.25
N GLN A 418 0.43 -4.75 -5.35
CA GLN A 418 1.21 -5.37 -4.29
C GLN A 418 2.69 -4.94 -4.38
N GLY A 419 3.39 -5.02 -3.26
CA GLY A 419 4.85 -4.81 -3.20
C GLY A 419 5.62 -6.06 -2.81
N ARG A 420 4.97 -7.23 -2.84
CA ARG A 420 5.52 -8.47 -2.29
C ARG A 420 6.60 -9.09 -3.20
N PRO A 421 7.60 -9.76 -2.62
CA PRO A 421 8.55 -10.56 -3.39
C PRO A 421 7.87 -11.79 -4.03
N LEU A 422 8.49 -12.37 -5.06
CA LEU A 422 8.03 -13.65 -5.61
C LEU A 422 8.30 -14.75 -4.57
N ARG A 423 7.24 -15.44 -4.11
CA ARG A 423 7.41 -16.59 -3.21
C ARG A 423 8.12 -17.73 -3.94
N ASN A 424 9.38 -17.99 -3.58
CA ASN A 424 9.88 -19.36 -3.59
C ASN A 424 9.32 -20.03 -2.33
N MET A 425 8.37 -20.95 -2.49
CA MET A 425 7.93 -21.80 -1.38
C MET A 425 9.17 -22.46 -0.74
N GLY A 426 9.57 -22.01 0.46
CA GLY A 426 10.53 -22.73 1.30
C GLY A 426 11.95 -22.17 1.47
N ARG A 427 12.23 -20.88 1.23
CA ARG A 427 13.54 -20.31 1.62
C ARG A 427 13.41 -19.19 2.66
N CYS A 428 13.81 -19.52 3.88
CA CYS A 428 14.36 -18.54 4.83
C CYS A 428 15.80 -18.28 4.37
N GLU A 429 16.02 -17.26 3.54
CA GLU A 429 17.38 -16.86 3.18
C GLU A 429 17.95 -16.02 4.32
N ARG A 430 19.02 -16.55 4.96
CA ARG A 430 19.86 -15.78 5.86
C ARG A 430 20.54 -14.67 5.06
N ILE A 431 20.21 -13.41 5.36
CA ILE A 431 20.98 -12.26 4.87
C ILE A 431 21.81 -11.73 6.05
N ASP A 432 23.12 -12.00 5.98
CA ASP A 432 24.25 -11.47 6.75
C ASP A 432 24.27 -11.62 8.30
N GLU A 433 25.46 -11.96 8.83
CA GLU A 433 25.73 -12.29 10.25
C GLU A 433 25.49 -11.14 11.24
N ASP A 434 25.29 -9.92 10.76
CA ASP A 434 25.12 -8.72 11.59
C ASP A 434 23.68 -8.16 11.63
N SER A 435 22.76 -8.77 10.90
CA SER A 435 21.36 -8.34 10.86
C SER A 435 20.42 -9.53 10.81
N VAL A 436 19.68 -9.76 11.90
CA VAL A 436 18.54 -10.68 11.90
C VAL A 436 17.39 -10.00 11.12
N PHE A 437 17.53 -9.91 9.80
CA PHE A 437 16.39 -9.76 8.92
C PHE A 437 15.79 -11.14 8.76
N ILE A 438 14.75 -11.43 9.53
CA ILE A 438 13.87 -12.50 9.15
C ILE A 438 13.00 -11.91 8.04
N GLU A 439 13.19 -12.38 6.81
CA GLU A 439 12.27 -12.19 5.67
C GLU A 439 10.98 -13.00 5.97
N THR A 440 10.32 -12.70 7.11
CA THR A 440 9.06 -13.27 7.57
C THR A 440 7.95 -12.26 7.31
N ASP A 441 7.73 -11.93 6.04
CA ASP A 441 6.42 -11.41 5.66
C ASP A 441 5.47 -12.63 5.57
N CYS A 442 4.97 -13.07 6.73
CA CYS A 442 3.77 -13.89 6.77
C CYS A 442 2.66 -13.06 6.11
N ILE A 443 2.01 -13.59 5.06
CA ILE A 443 0.98 -12.81 4.36
C ILE A 443 -0.19 -12.51 5.31
N THR A 444 -0.38 -13.37 6.33
CA THR A 444 -1.41 -13.24 7.37
C THR A 444 -1.21 -12.06 8.31
N ASP A 445 -0.04 -11.42 8.31
CA ASP A 445 0.27 -10.31 9.22
C ASP A 445 0.04 -8.93 8.58
N SER A 446 -0.35 -8.88 7.30
CA SER A 446 -0.67 -7.64 6.61
C SER A 446 -1.79 -7.78 5.56
N THR A 447 -2.57 -6.71 5.37
CA THR A 447 -3.53 -6.60 4.28
C THR A 447 -3.49 -5.21 3.66
N SER A 448 -3.76 -5.15 2.36
CA SER A 448 -3.93 -3.89 1.66
C SER A 448 -5.38 -3.75 1.21
N ILE A 449 -6.05 -2.69 1.66
CA ILE A 449 -7.36 -2.29 1.12
C ILE A 449 -7.04 -1.43 -0.11
N MET A 450 -6.97 -2.09 -1.27
CA MET A 450 -6.35 -1.54 -2.47
C MET A 450 -7.25 -0.49 -3.13
N CYS A 451 -8.55 -0.76 -3.27
CA CYS A 451 -9.46 0.12 -3.97
C CYS A 451 -10.86 0.07 -3.38
N ARG A 452 -11.56 1.21 -3.51
CA ARG A 452 -12.99 1.34 -3.27
C ARG A 452 -13.62 1.88 -4.55
N THR A 453 -14.62 1.19 -5.06
CA THR A 453 -15.49 1.70 -6.14
C THR A 453 -16.89 1.90 -5.60
N LYS A 454 -17.84 2.31 -6.46
CA LYS A 454 -19.26 2.35 -6.13
C LYS A 454 -19.84 0.99 -5.72
N ARG A 455 -19.20 -0.13 -6.09
CA ARG A 455 -19.68 -1.48 -5.79
C ARG A 455 -19.18 -2.03 -4.46
N GLY A 456 -17.99 -1.62 -4.00
CA GLY A 456 -17.38 -2.22 -2.82
C GLY A 456 -15.90 -1.95 -2.66
N PHE A 457 -15.26 -2.79 -1.85
CA PHE A 457 -13.83 -2.75 -1.54
C PHE A 457 -13.12 -3.98 -2.10
N TRP A 458 -11.91 -3.79 -2.63
CA TRP A 458 -11.01 -4.86 -3.06
C TRP A 458 -9.80 -4.89 -2.12
N CYS A 459 -9.60 -6.02 -1.45
CA CYS A 459 -8.57 -6.18 -0.43
C CYS A 459 -7.64 -7.33 -0.80
N ASP A 460 -6.33 -7.13 -0.75
CA ASP A 460 -5.35 -8.21 -0.85
C ASP A 460 -5.23 -8.87 0.53
N PHE A 461 -5.71 -10.10 0.64
CA PHE A 461 -5.91 -10.80 1.90
C PHE A 461 -5.40 -12.24 1.80
N ALA A 462 -4.65 -12.66 2.81
CA ALA A 462 -4.44 -14.09 3.04
C ALA A 462 -4.73 -14.44 4.49
N ALA A 463 -5.12 -15.69 4.68
CA ALA A 463 -5.30 -16.30 5.98
C ALA A 463 -4.73 -17.73 5.96
N PRO A 464 -4.41 -18.32 7.13
CA PRO A 464 -4.09 -19.73 7.21
C PRO A 464 -5.24 -20.56 6.61
N ILE A 465 -4.93 -21.70 5.98
CA ILE A 465 -5.96 -22.56 5.34
C ILE A 465 -7.10 -22.91 6.31
N LYS A 466 -6.79 -23.10 7.60
CA LYS A 466 -7.78 -23.35 8.65
C LYS A 466 -8.74 -22.17 8.85
N SER A 467 -8.24 -20.94 8.87
CA SER A 467 -9.08 -19.74 8.89
C SER A 467 -9.94 -19.66 7.64
N MET A 468 -9.35 -19.85 6.45
CA MET A 468 -10.09 -19.76 5.19
C MET A 468 -11.26 -20.73 5.10
N LYS A 469 -11.08 -21.97 5.58
CA LYS A 469 -12.17 -22.95 5.69
C LYS A 469 -13.30 -22.43 6.57
N LEU A 470 -12.98 -21.93 7.77
CA LEU A 470 -13.96 -21.42 8.72
C LEU A 470 -14.66 -20.16 8.21
N ILE A 471 -13.96 -19.27 7.51
CA ILE A 471 -14.56 -18.07 6.90
C ILE A 471 -15.59 -18.48 5.85
N LYS A 472 -15.26 -19.45 4.99
CA LYS A 472 -16.19 -19.96 3.96
C LYS A 472 -17.43 -20.60 4.61
N GLU A 473 -17.24 -21.38 5.68
CA GLU A 473 -18.35 -21.98 6.45
C GLU A 473 -19.21 -20.91 7.13
N TYR A 474 -18.59 -19.89 7.72
CA TYR A 474 -19.27 -18.79 8.37
C TYR A 474 -20.11 -17.98 7.37
N LEU A 475 -19.55 -17.60 6.24
CA LEU A 475 -20.24 -16.83 5.20
C LEU A 475 -21.41 -17.58 4.56
N ALA A 476 -21.36 -18.91 4.55
CA ALA A 476 -22.50 -19.73 4.12
C ALA A 476 -23.69 -19.67 5.10
N GLN A 477 -23.42 -19.39 6.38
CA GLN A 477 -24.44 -19.31 7.44
C GLN A 477 -24.90 -17.87 7.70
N ASP A 478 -23.96 -16.93 7.74
CA ASP A 478 -24.18 -15.51 8.02
C ASP A 478 -23.47 -14.63 6.97
N PRO A 479 -23.98 -14.59 5.72
CA PRO A 479 -23.38 -13.81 4.64
C PRO A 479 -23.44 -12.29 4.89
N ALA A 480 -24.31 -11.84 5.80
CA ALA A 480 -24.46 -10.44 6.20
C ALA A 480 -23.56 -10.05 7.38
N LEU A 481 -22.78 -10.98 7.92
CA LEU A 481 -21.88 -10.79 9.06
C LEU A 481 -22.60 -10.21 10.29
N GLU A 482 -23.86 -10.56 10.50
CA GLU A 482 -24.69 -9.99 11.57
C GLU A 482 -24.16 -10.36 12.96
N ASN A 483 -23.60 -11.56 13.09
CA ASN A 483 -23.13 -12.13 14.35
C ASN A 483 -21.60 -12.24 14.41
N LEU A 484 -20.89 -11.53 13.51
CA LEU A 484 -19.43 -11.50 13.49
C LEU A 484 -18.94 -10.51 14.53
#